data_AF-B2LU50-F1
#
_entry.id   AF-B2LU50-F1
#
_cell.length_a   1.000
_cell.length_b   1.000
_cell.length_c   1.000
_cell.angle_alpha   90.00
_cell.angle_beta   90.00
_cell.angle_gamma   90.00
#
_symmetry.space_group_name_H-M   'P 1'
#
loop_
_entity.id
_entity.type
_entity.pdbx_description
1 polymer ?
#
loop_
_entity_poly.entity_id
_entity_poly.type
_entity_poly.pdbx_seq_one_letter_code
_entity_poly.pdbx_strand_id
1 'polypeptide(L)'
;MMEEKLYTINEIIKDAGIARSTFDKFAEANNLRPVKTEKRGKKLYSLKDKEFVVSHYVSGKGKEEKEKFTNHKAERHDEVVDLLREQVQQLKRANEQLVHDNDILTDQLKVKDNQIAAAHQLTDQAQKLHLGLEKQVKALTGDADKPVVDGESSDINSSNNQQKPTDEPMGTKKATRKSWWHIF
;
A
#
# COMPACT_ATOMS: atom_id res chain seq x y z
N MET A 1 -31.08 21.78 59.71
CA MET A 1 -30.72 22.49 58.46
C MET A 1 -30.71 21.43 57.36
N MET A 2 -31.51 21.57 56.30
CA MET A 2 -31.48 20.63 55.18
C MET A 2 -30.26 20.96 54.32
N GLU A 3 -29.29 20.05 54.25
CA GLU A 3 -28.19 20.17 53.30
C GLU A 3 -28.75 20.00 51.89
N GLU A 4 -28.79 21.09 51.12
CA GLU A 4 -29.17 21.01 49.72
C GLU A 4 -28.14 20.16 48.98
N LYS A 5 -28.58 19.03 48.43
CA LYS A 5 -27.73 18.14 47.65
C LYS A 5 -27.22 18.87 46.41
N LEU A 6 -25.90 18.96 46.29
CA LEU A 6 -25.22 19.57 45.16
C LEU A 6 -24.85 18.52 44.12
N TYR A 7 -24.90 18.91 42.85
CA TYR A 7 -24.64 18.03 41.73
C TYR A 7 -23.47 18.52 40.89
N THR A 8 -22.68 17.57 40.40
CA THR A 8 -21.61 17.86 39.45
C THR A 8 -22.16 17.93 38.03
N ILE A 9 -21.43 18.63 37.14
CA ILE A 9 -21.74 18.66 35.70
C ILE A 9 -21.90 17.25 35.14
N ASN A 10 -21.04 16.31 35.55
CA ASN A 10 -21.06 14.93 35.05
C ASN A 10 -22.36 14.18 35.41
N GLU A 11 -22.94 14.45 36.58
CA GLU A 11 -24.22 13.86 36.98
C GLU A 11 -25.37 14.47 36.18
N ILE A 12 -25.36 15.80 35.99
CA ILE A 12 -26.39 16.50 35.25
C ILE A 12 -26.40 16.07 33.78
N ILE A 13 -25.24 15.99 33.13
CA ILE A 13 -25.16 15.58 31.72
C ILE A 13 -25.52 14.11 31.51
N LYS A 14 -25.28 13.25 32.51
CA LYS A 14 -25.65 11.83 32.47
C LYS A 14 -27.18 11.68 32.54
N ASP A 15 -27.81 12.39 33.47
CA ASP A 15 -29.26 12.35 33.64
C ASP A 15 -30.00 13.06 32.50
N ALA A 16 -29.41 14.14 31.97
CA ALA A 16 -29.93 14.85 30.81
C ALA A 16 -29.56 14.19 29.47
N GLY A 17 -28.65 13.21 29.43
CA GLY A 17 -28.20 12.56 28.19
C GLY A 17 -27.61 13.52 27.15
N ILE A 18 -26.76 14.46 27.58
CA ILE A 18 -26.12 15.47 26.70
C ILE A 18 -24.59 15.41 26.80
N ALA A 19 -23.90 15.95 25.79
CA ALA A 19 -22.47 16.18 25.87
C ALA A 19 -22.15 17.36 26.79
N ARG A 20 -20.95 17.38 27.37
CA ARG A 20 -20.50 18.46 28.26
C ARG A 20 -20.45 19.83 27.57
N SER A 21 -20.05 19.87 26.30
CA SER A 21 -20.06 21.09 25.49
C SER A 21 -21.46 21.68 25.31
N THR A 22 -22.49 20.83 25.19
CA THR A 22 -23.89 21.25 25.12
C THR A 22 -24.34 21.86 26.45
N PHE A 23 -23.93 21.26 27.57
CA PHE A 23 -24.19 21.81 28.90
C PHE A 23 -23.53 23.17 29.09
N ASP A 24 -22.25 23.33 28.69
CA ASP A 24 -21.54 24.60 28.86
C ASP A 24 -22.23 25.74 28.08
N LYS A 25 -22.66 25.49 26.84
CA LYS A 25 -23.46 26.45 26.05
C LYS A 25 -24.80 26.78 26.70
N PHE A 26 -25.48 25.76 27.23
CA PHE A 26 -26.76 25.97 27.92
C PHE A 26 -26.58 26.79 29.19
N ALA A 27 -25.52 26.54 29.95
CA ALA A 27 -25.19 27.28 31.15
C ALA A 27 -24.85 28.75 30.86
N GLU A 28 -24.12 29.02 29.76
CA GLU A 28 -23.85 30.38 29.29
C GLU A 28 -25.14 31.11 28.87
N ALA A 29 -25.97 30.47 28.03
CA ALA A 29 -27.20 31.07 27.53
C ALA A 29 -28.24 31.36 28.63
N ASN A 30 -28.32 30.49 29.65
CA ASN A 30 -29.29 30.62 30.75
C ASN A 30 -28.68 31.21 32.03
N ASN A 31 -27.45 31.73 31.96
CA ASN A 31 -26.73 32.32 33.09
C ASN A 31 -26.65 31.40 34.33
N LEU A 32 -26.53 30.08 34.13
CA LEU A 32 -26.40 29.12 35.23
C LEU A 32 -25.02 29.25 35.89
N ARG A 33 -25.02 29.65 37.16
CA ARG A 33 -23.79 29.81 37.96
C ARG A 33 -23.67 28.67 38.97
N PRO A 34 -22.46 28.10 39.15
CA PRO A 34 -22.26 27.09 40.17
C PRO A 34 -22.45 27.69 41.57
N VAL A 35 -23.20 26.98 42.40
CA VAL A 35 -23.46 27.31 43.81
C VAL A 35 -22.17 27.26 44.62
N LYS A 36 -21.32 26.27 44.33
CA LYS A 36 -20.05 26.07 45.00
C LYS A 36 -19.00 25.63 43.99
N THR A 37 -17.80 26.17 44.14
CA THR A 37 -16.62 25.68 43.42
C THR A 37 -15.67 25.06 44.43
N GLU A 38 -15.43 23.76 44.34
CA GLU A 38 -14.52 23.05 45.24
C GLU A 38 -13.05 23.28 44.85
N LYS A 39 -12.14 22.87 45.75
CA LYS A 39 -10.70 22.81 45.46
C LYS A 39 -10.48 21.92 44.23
N ARG A 40 -9.70 22.42 43.25
CA ARG A 40 -9.50 21.88 41.89
C ARG A 40 -10.53 22.29 40.83
N GLY A 41 -11.34 23.33 41.07
CA GLY A 41 -12.19 23.93 40.03
C GLY A 41 -13.43 23.11 39.65
N LYS A 42 -13.82 22.16 40.49
CA LYS A 42 -15.07 21.41 40.30
C LYS A 42 -16.26 22.30 40.61
N LYS A 43 -17.07 22.55 39.59
CA LYS A 43 -18.31 23.33 39.66
C LYS A 43 -19.45 22.44 40.15
N LEU A 44 -20.13 22.87 41.21
CA LEU A 44 -21.29 22.23 41.80
C LEU A 44 -22.53 23.10 41.60
N TYR A 45 -23.63 22.47 41.21
CA TYR A 45 -24.89 23.11 40.88
C TYR A 45 -26.01 22.64 41.81
N SER A 46 -27.05 23.45 41.94
CA SER A 46 -28.20 23.12 42.79
C SER A 46 -29.08 22.03 42.15
N LEU A 47 -29.98 21.45 42.95
CA LEU A 47 -31.02 20.57 42.43
C LEU A 47 -31.91 21.29 41.39
N LYS A 48 -32.22 22.58 41.61
CA LYS A 48 -33.03 23.38 40.68
C LYS A 48 -32.37 23.52 39.31
N ASP A 49 -31.07 23.78 39.28
CA ASP A 49 -30.30 23.88 38.04
C ASP A 49 -30.27 22.53 37.30
N LYS A 50 -30.11 21.43 38.04
CA LYS A 50 -30.16 20.08 37.49
C LYS A 50 -31.52 19.79 36.86
N GLU A 51 -32.61 20.03 37.60
CA GLU A 51 -33.98 19.81 37.10
C GLU A 51 -34.30 20.69 35.89
N PHE A 52 -33.80 21.93 35.87
CA PHE A 52 -33.97 22.83 34.75
C PHE A 52 -33.28 22.33 33.47
N VAL A 53 -32.04 21.85 33.58
CA VAL A 53 -31.31 21.26 32.45
C VAL A 53 -31.97 19.96 31.98
N VAL A 54 -32.32 19.08 32.91
CA VAL A 54 -32.96 17.79 32.59
C VAL A 54 -34.32 18.02 31.93
N SER A 55 -35.16 18.89 32.48
CA SER A 55 -36.46 19.20 31.89
C SER A 55 -36.35 19.83 30.50
N HIS A 56 -35.36 20.70 30.26
CA HIS A 56 -35.14 21.31 28.94
C HIS A 56 -34.77 20.27 27.87
N TYR A 57 -33.92 19.29 28.22
CA TYR A 57 -33.35 18.33 27.26
C TYR A 57 -34.05 16.97 27.21
N VAL A 58 -34.85 16.61 28.20
CA VAL A 58 -35.61 15.35 28.25
C VAL A 58 -37.07 15.55 27.85
N SER A 59 -37.70 16.63 28.31
CA SER A 59 -39.12 16.93 28.08
C SER A 59 -39.39 18.19 27.25
N GLY A 60 -38.40 19.07 27.08
CA GLY A 60 -38.54 20.36 26.41
C GLY A 60 -37.99 20.41 24.98
N LYS A 61 -37.88 21.64 24.46
CA LYS A 61 -37.41 21.96 23.10
C LYS A 61 -35.98 21.50 22.80
N GLY A 62 -35.18 21.19 23.83
CA GLY A 62 -33.82 20.65 23.67
C GLY A 62 -33.78 19.22 23.13
N LYS A 63 -34.91 18.51 23.04
CA LYS A 63 -35.00 17.17 22.45
C LYS A 63 -34.79 17.20 20.93
N GLU A 64 -35.32 18.22 20.24
CA GLU A 64 -35.12 18.40 18.79
C GLU A 64 -33.69 18.83 18.44
N GLU A 65 -33.03 19.61 19.30
CA GLU A 65 -31.63 19.99 19.08
C GLU A 65 -30.67 18.81 19.27
N LYS A 66 -31.00 17.84 20.14
CA LYS A 66 -30.22 16.61 20.29
C LYS A 66 -30.19 15.78 19.02
N GLU A 67 -31.33 15.61 18.36
CA GLU A 67 -31.44 14.78 17.15
C GLU A 67 -30.64 15.33 15.97
N LYS A 68 -30.54 16.67 15.85
CA LYS A 68 -29.74 17.32 14.81
C LYS A 68 -28.24 17.03 14.93
N PHE A 69 -27.71 16.73 16.12
CA PHE A 69 -26.30 16.41 16.31
C PHE A 69 -26.00 14.91 16.34
N THR A 70 -27.01 14.03 16.43
CA THR A 70 -26.81 12.58 16.45
C THR A 70 -26.99 11.91 15.09
N ASN A 71 -27.80 12.46 14.19
CA ASN A 71 -28.08 11.82 12.90
C ASN A 71 -26.90 11.83 11.93
N HIS A 72 -26.00 12.83 12.03
CA HIS A 72 -24.82 12.93 11.16
C HIS A 72 -23.75 11.86 11.40
N LYS A 73 -23.86 11.03 12.43
CA LYS A 73 -22.86 10.00 12.74
C LYS A 73 -23.19 8.64 12.11
N ALA A 74 -24.46 8.33 11.88
CA ALA A 74 -24.88 7.07 11.26
C ALA A 74 -24.75 7.12 9.73
N GLU A 75 -25.23 8.20 9.10
CA GLU A 75 -25.19 8.36 7.63
C GLU A 75 -23.76 8.35 7.07
N ARG A 76 -22.82 9.04 7.73
CA ARG A 76 -21.39 9.03 7.36
C ARG A 76 -20.74 7.65 7.48
N HIS A 77 -21.23 6.80 8.38
CA HIS A 77 -20.64 5.48 8.60
C HIS A 77 -21.08 4.50 7.51
N ASP A 78 -22.34 4.57 7.08
CA ASP A 78 -22.86 3.74 6.01
C ASP A 78 -22.22 4.08 4.66
N GLU A 79 -22.02 5.37 4.36
CA GLU A 79 -21.28 5.81 3.17
C GLU A 79 -19.83 5.29 3.15
N VAL A 80 -19.14 5.29 4.29
CA VAL A 80 -17.77 4.78 4.40
C VAL A 80 -17.75 3.26 4.27
N VAL A 81 -18.73 2.56 4.82
CA VAL A 81 -18.86 1.10 4.69
C VAL A 81 -19.14 0.71 3.25
N ASP A 82 -19.99 1.44 2.53
CA ASP A 82 -20.29 1.19 1.13
C ASP A 82 -19.07 1.48 0.23
N LEU A 83 -18.35 2.59 0.46
CA LEU A 83 -17.09 2.85 -0.24
C LEU A 83 -16.04 1.76 0.01
N LEU A 84 -15.92 1.27 1.25
CA LEU A 84 -15.02 0.15 1.57
C LEU A 84 -15.45 -1.14 0.86
N ARG A 85 -16.74 -1.42 0.77
CA ARG A 85 -17.27 -2.59 0.05
C ARG A 85 -16.95 -2.51 -1.43
N GLU A 86 -17.12 -1.34 -2.04
CA GLU A 86 -16.75 -1.11 -3.43
C GLU A 86 -15.25 -1.32 -3.68
N GLN A 87 -14.39 -0.77 -2.81
CA GLN A 87 -12.94 -0.99 -2.91
C GLN A 87 -12.56 -2.47 -2.78
N VAL A 88 -13.17 -3.19 -1.84
CA VAL A 88 -12.95 -4.64 -1.68
C VAL A 88 -13.40 -5.40 -2.92
N GLN A 89 -14.53 -5.04 -3.53
CA GLN A 89 -14.99 -5.66 -4.77
C GLN A 89 -14.06 -5.36 -5.95
N GLN A 90 -13.56 -4.13 -6.08
CA GLN A 90 -12.59 -3.77 -7.10
C GLN A 90 -11.28 -4.55 -6.94
N LEU A 91 -10.77 -4.65 -5.71
CA LEU A 91 -9.57 -5.44 -5.40
C LEU A 91 -9.75 -6.93 -5.72
N LYS A 92 -10.93 -7.50 -5.45
CA LYS A 92 -11.24 -8.89 -5.82
C LYS A 92 -11.19 -9.10 -7.33
N ARG A 93 -11.87 -8.24 -8.11
CA ARG A 93 -11.84 -8.30 -9.58
C ARG A 93 -10.43 -8.16 -10.14
N ALA A 94 -9.63 -7.25 -9.58
CA ALA A 94 -8.24 -7.07 -9.99
C ALA A 94 -7.38 -8.32 -9.70
N ASN A 95 -7.57 -8.95 -8.54
CA ASN A 95 -6.89 -10.21 -8.22
C ASN A 95 -7.31 -11.35 -9.13
N GLU A 96 -8.61 -11.49 -9.43
CA GLU A 96 -9.11 -12.49 -10.38
C GLU A 96 -8.49 -12.31 -11.77
N GLN A 97 -8.37 -11.06 -12.23
CA GLN A 97 -7.70 -10.74 -13.49
C GLN A 97 -6.20 -11.10 -13.45
N LEU A 98 -5.50 -10.74 -12.38
CA LEU A 98 -4.08 -11.06 -12.22
C LEU A 98 -3.83 -12.57 -12.19
N VAL A 99 -4.70 -13.34 -11.54
CA VAL A 99 -4.62 -14.81 -11.52
C VAL A 99 -4.82 -15.37 -12.93
N HIS A 100 -5.83 -14.92 -13.64
CA HIS A 100 -6.08 -15.34 -15.02
C HIS A 100 -4.90 -15.02 -15.95
N ASP A 101 -4.32 -13.83 -15.83
CA ASP A 101 -3.16 -13.43 -16.63
C ASP A 101 -1.92 -14.28 -16.26
N ASN A 102 -1.77 -14.64 -14.99
CA ASN A 102 -0.68 -15.52 -14.53
C ASN A 102 -0.82 -16.94 -15.12
N ASP A 103 -2.03 -17.47 -15.17
CA ASP A 103 -2.31 -18.78 -15.77
C ASP A 103 -1.95 -18.78 -17.27
N ILE A 104 -2.35 -17.73 -18.01
CA ILE A 104 -1.98 -17.58 -19.42
C ILE A 104 -0.47 -17.50 -19.59
N LEU A 105 0.22 -16.68 -18.79
CA LEU A 105 1.66 -16.54 -18.86
C LEU A 105 2.38 -17.86 -18.54
N THR A 106 1.86 -18.63 -17.58
CA THR A 106 2.38 -19.94 -17.21
C THR A 106 2.24 -20.93 -18.36
N ASP A 107 1.10 -20.94 -19.04
CA ASP A 107 0.91 -21.82 -20.21
C ASP A 107 1.77 -21.42 -21.40
N GLN A 108 1.95 -20.11 -21.64
CA GLN A 108 2.91 -19.63 -22.64
C GLN A 108 4.34 -20.05 -22.31
N LEU A 109 4.73 -20.00 -21.04
CA LEU A 109 6.05 -20.45 -20.58
C LEU A 109 6.25 -21.94 -20.88
N LYS A 110 5.29 -22.79 -20.52
CA LYS A 110 5.33 -24.23 -20.83
C LYS A 110 5.49 -24.50 -22.32
N VAL A 111 4.78 -23.75 -23.17
CA VAL A 111 4.91 -23.90 -24.62
C VAL A 111 6.33 -23.55 -25.09
N LYS A 112 6.92 -22.46 -24.56
CA LYS A 112 8.30 -22.09 -24.88
C LYS A 112 9.31 -23.12 -24.37
N ASP A 113 9.13 -23.64 -23.17
CA ASP A 113 10.01 -24.69 -22.62
C ASP A 113 9.97 -25.94 -23.50
N ASN A 114 8.80 -26.33 -23.99
CA ASN A 114 8.67 -27.45 -24.93
C ASN A 114 9.39 -27.17 -26.27
N GLN A 115 9.30 -25.94 -26.79
CA GLN A 115 10.03 -25.54 -27.99
C GLN A 115 11.55 -25.58 -27.80
N ILE A 116 12.03 -25.11 -26.64
CA ILE A 116 13.44 -25.17 -26.26
C ILE A 116 13.91 -26.63 -26.18
N ALA A 117 13.13 -27.50 -25.52
CA ALA A 117 13.43 -28.93 -25.42
C ALA A 117 13.52 -29.58 -26.82
N ALA A 118 12.59 -29.27 -27.72
CA ALA A 118 12.62 -29.77 -29.09
C ALA A 118 13.84 -29.24 -29.87
N ALA A 119 14.19 -27.97 -29.72
CA ALA A 119 15.38 -27.38 -30.33
C ALA A 119 16.67 -28.05 -29.84
N HIS A 120 16.77 -28.36 -28.55
CA HIS A 120 17.91 -29.10 -27.99
C HIS A 120 18.00 -30.51 -28.59
N GLN A 121 16.89 -31.25 -28.68
CA GLN A 121 16.89 -32.57 -29.31
C GLN A 121 17.37 -32.52 -30.77
N LEU A 122 16.93 -31.52 -31.54
CA LEU A 122 17.36 -31.34 -32.91
C LEU A 122 18.85 -30.97 -33.00
N THR A 123 19.33 -30.12 -32.08
CA THR A 123 20.75 -29.76 -31.98
C THR A 123 21.61 -30.99 -31.67
N ASP A 124 21.18 -31.83 -30.74
CA ASP A 124 21.89 -33.07 -30.38
C ASP A 124 21.94 -34.04 -31.57
N GLN A 125 20.84 -34.16 -32.31
CA GLN A 125 20.80 -34.97 -33.54
C GLN A 125 21.75 -34.42 -34.61
N ALA A 126 21.73 -33.10 -34.84
CA ALA A 126 22.61 -32.45 -35.81
C ALA A 126 24.09 -32.63 -35.43
N GLN A 127 24.44 -32.46 -34.15
CA GLN A 127 25.80 -32.70 -33.66
C GLN A 127 26.22 -34.16 -33.84
N LYS A 128 25.34 -35.11 -33.50
CA LYS A 128 25.63 -36.54 -33.68
C LYS A 128 25.84 -36.90 -35.15
N LEU A 129 25.02 -36.36 -36.05
CA LEU A 129 25.17 -36.53 -37.49
C LEU A 129 26.46 -35.90 -38.00
N HIS A 130 26.79 -34.69 -37.55
CA HIS A 130 28.02 -33.99 -37.91
C HIS A 130 29.26 -34.79 -37.49
N LEU A 131 29.32 -35.24 -36.23
CA LEU A 131 30.39 -36.11 -35.73
C LEU A 131 30.48 -37.44 -36.48
N GLY A 132 29.33 -38.01 -36.89
CA GLY A 132 29.28 -39.22 -37.71
C GLY A 132 29.86 -39.01 -39.10
N LEU A 133 29.48 -37.91 -39.76
CA LEU A 133 30.01 -37.51 -41.07
C LEU A 133 31.50 -37.22 -40.99
N GLU A 134 31.97 -36.46 -39.99
CA GLU A 134 33.40 -36.19 -39.79
C GLU A 134 34.21 -37.48 -39.64
N LYS A 135 33.71 -38.46 -38.86
CA LYS A 135 34.35 -39.77 -38.71
C LYS A 135 34.39 -40.54 -40.02
N GLN A 136 33.30 -40.53 -40.79
CA GLN A 136 33.24 -41.21 -42.08
C GLN A 136 34.17 -40.55 -43.11
N VAL A 137 34.19 -39.22 -43.18
CA VAL A 137 35.11 -38.46 -44.04
C VAL A 137 36.54 -38.81 -43.66
N LYS A 138 36.93 -38.71 -42.37
CA LYS A 138 38.28 -39.08 -41.91
C LYS A 138 38.66 -40.52 -42.27
N ALA A 139 37.73 -41.46 -42.22
CA ALA A 139 37.97 -42.85 -42.61
C ALA A 139 38.14 -43.03 -44.13
N LEU A 140 37.42 -42.26 -44.94
CA LEU A 140 37.49 -42.31 -46.41
C LEU A 140 38.68 -41.53 -46.98
N THR A 141 39.03 -40.39 -46.37
CA THR A 141 40.19 -39.57 -46.77
C THR A 141 41.48 -40.00 -46.08
N GLY A 142 41.42 -41.05 -45.25
CA GLY A 142 42.55 -41.78 -44.67
C GLY A 142 43.78 -40.91 -44.41
N ASP A 143 43.77 -40.15 -43.31
CA ASP A 143 44.90 -39.34 -42.82
C ASP A 143 45.75 -38.71 -43.95
N ALA A 144 45.09 -38.02 -44.89
CA ALA A 144 45.77 -37.12 -45.81
C ALA A 144 46.13 -35.84 -45.05
N ASP A 145 47.14 -35.96 -44.18
CA ASP A 145 47.86 -34.85 -43.56
C ASP A 145 48.52 -34.03 -44.68
N LYS A 146 47.76 -33.10 -45.25
CA LYS A 146 48.28 -31.97 -46.03
C LYS A 146 47.51 -30.72 -45.63
N PRO A 147 48.14 -29.78 -44.90
CA PRO A 147 47.55 -28.47 -44.73
C PRO A 147 47.62 -27.77 -46.08
N VAL A 148 46.46 -27.63 -46.74
CA VAL A 148 46.32 -26.71 -47.88
C VAL A 148 46.23 -25.31 -47.27
N VAL A 149 47.38 -24.64 -47.28
CA VAL A 149 47.58 -23.25 -46.90
C VAL A 149 47.55 -22.39 -48.16
N ASP A 150 46.87 -21.26 -48.01
CA ASP A 150 46.87 -20.00 -48.77
C ASP A 150 46.16 -19.90 -50.13
N GLY A 151 45.05 -19.16 -50.09
CA GLY A 151 44.50 -18.37 -51.19
C GLY A 151 44.09 -17.00 -50.68
N GLU A 152 45.01 -16.04 -50.80
CA GLU A 152 44.85 -14.57 -50.84
C GLU A 152 43.79 -13.89 -49.95
N SER A 153 44.26 -13.21 -48.90
CA SER A 153 43.66 -11.96 -48.44
C SER A 153 44.76 -10.91 -48.29
N SER A 154 45.24 -10.40 -49.42
CA SER A 154 45.95 -9.12 -49.47
C SER A 154 44.92 -8.01 -49.52
N ASP A 155 44.82 -7.25 -48.43
CA ASP A 155 44.77 -5.79 -48.50
C ASP A 155 45.05 -5.20 -47.11
N ILE A 156 46.28 -4.73 -46.95
CA ILE A 156 46.71 -3.86 -45.86
C ILE A 156 46.84 -2.46 -46.47
N ASN A 157 45.97 -1.52 -46.07
CA ASN A 157 46.39 -0.14 -45.79
C ASN A 157 45.24 0.73 -45.23
N SER A 158 45.34 1.11 -43.96
CA SER A 158 45.46 2.53 -43.59
C SER A 158 45.60 2.69 -42.07
N SER A 159 46.79 3.14 -41.72
CA SER A 159 47.25 3.77 -40.48
C SER A 159 46.18 4.52 -39.68
N ASN A 160 46.13 4.35 -38.35
CA ASN A 160 46.65 5.37 -37.43
C ASN A 160 46.66 4.95 -35.93
N ASN A 161 47.78 5.26 -35.28
CA ASN A 161 48.03 5.58 -33.87
C ASN A 161 47.70 4.62 -32.69
N GLN A 162 48.78 3.92 -32.28
CA GLN A 162 49.47 4.00 -30.98
C GLN A 162 48.74 3.86 -29.62
N GLN A 163 49.27 2.87 -28.88
CA GLN A 163 49.60 2.81 -27.43
C GLN A 163 48.62 2.20 -26.40
N LYS A 164 48.98 0.98 -25.97
CA LYS A 164 48.76 0.27 -24.68
C LYS A 164 49.65 0.88 -23.56
N PRO A 165 49.65 0.44 -22.27
CA PRO A 165 48.63 -0.26 -21.43
C PRO A 165 48.51 0.27 -19.97
N THR A 166 47.59 -0.35 -19.20
CA THR A 166 47.63 -0.69 -17.73
C THR A 166 47.69 0.40 -16.64
N ASP A 167 46.65 0.43 -15.77
CA ASP A 167 46.72 0.02 -14.34
C ASP A 167 45.41 0.37 -13.59
N GLU A 168 44.79 -0.61 -12.92
CA GLU A 168 43.85 -0.42 -11.78
C GLU A 168 44.68 -0.15 -10.48
N PRO A 169 44.15 0.25 -9.29
CA PRO A 169 42.76 0.28 -8.80
C PRO A 169 42.41 1.53 -7.94
N MET A 170 41.30 1.47 -7.20
CA MET A 170 40.81 2.32 -6.10
C MET A 170 40.02 3.58 -6.44
N GLY A 171 38.79 3.63 -5.92
CA GLY A 171 38.03 4.89 -5.84
C GLY A 171 36.56 4.72 -5.50
N THR A 172 36.27 4.29 -4.27
CA THR A 172 34.94 4.34 -3.64
C THR A 172 34.17 5.62 -3.97
N LYS A 173 32.99 5.52 -4.59
CA LYS A 173 31.97 6.59 -4.53
C LYS A 173 30.61 6.00 -4.15
N LYS A 174 30.20 6.37 -2.93
CA LYS A 174 28.92 6.09 -2.28
C LYS A 174 27.77 6.53 -3.19
N ALA A 175 26.90 5.59 -3.56
CA ALA A 175 25.59 5.91 -4.10
C ALA A 175 24.67 6.32 -2.93
N THR A 176 24.45 7.63 -2.79
CA THR A 176 23.51 8.18 -1.82
C THR A 176 22.08 7.82 -2.27
N ARG A 177 21.53 6.73 -1.74
CA ARG A 177 20.10 6.42 -1.79
C ARG A 177 19.35 7.53 -1.04
N LYS A 178 18.79 8.49 -1.77
CA LYS A 178 17.77 9.40 -1.21
C LYS A 178 16.44 8.67 -1.25
N SER A 179 15.97 8.33 -0.06
CA SER A 179 14.65 7.80 0.25
C SER A 179 13.54 8.73 -0.24
N TRP A 180 12.68 8.24 -1.12
CA TRP A 180 11.38 8.82 -1.40
C TRP A 180 10.41 8.52 -0.25
N TRP A 181 10.39 9.41 0.73
CA TRP A 181 9.24 9.62 1.59
C TRP A 181 9.07 11.12 1.71
N HIS A 182 8.10 11.66 0.95
CA HIS A 182 7.24 12.80 1.30
C HIS A 182 6.47 13.27 0.06
N ILE A 183 5.31 13.88 0.32
CA ILE A 183 4.33 14.52 -0.58
C ILE A 183 3.18 13.54 -0.91
N PHE A 184 2.13 13.55 -0.09
CA PHE A 184 0.94 14.44 -0.14
C PHE A 184 0.05 14.16 -1.35
#